data_AF-L1IM08-F1
#
_entry.id   AF-L1IM08-F1
#
_cell.length_a   1.000
_cell.length_b   1.000
_cell.length_c   1.000
_cell.angle_alpha   90.00
_cell.angle_beta   90.00
_cell.angle_gamma   90.00
#
_symmetry.space_group_name_H-M   'P 1'
#
loop_
_entity.id
_entity.type
_entity.pdbx_description
1 polymer ?
#
loop_
_entity_poly.entity_id
_entity_poly.type
_entity_poly.pdbx_seq_one_letter_code
_entity_poly.pdbx_strand_id
1 'polypeptide(L)'
;GDDLRQDQLVLQMLRLMDRELKNSGLDLKLTPYRALATSPSTGMVERVDSYPLSKILAEYGKDIRMFLRQHHPDRSGPFGIAAEVMDNYVKSSAGYCVVTYLLGVG
;
A
#
# COMPACT_ATOMS: atom_id res chain seq x y z
N GLY A 1 -22.64 -5.46 10.87
CA GLY A 1 -21.29 -5.68 10.34
C GLY A 1 -21.34 -5.38 8.87
N ASP A 2 -20.32 -4.71 8.36
CA ASP A 2 -20.22 -4.39 6.94
C ASP A 2 -19.96 -5.65 6.12
N ASP A 3 -20.39 -5.64 4.86
CA ASP A 3 -20.30 -6.79 3.98
C ASP A 3 -18.94 -6.81 3.27
N LEU A 4 -17.98 -7.56 3.84
CA LEU A 4 -16.62 -7.68 3.34
C LEU A 4 -16.48 -8.39 1.98
N ARG A 5 -17.58 -8.86 1.37
CA ARG A 5 -17.52 -9.53 0.06
C ARG A 5 -17.00 -8.59 -1.04
N GLN A 6 -17.34 -7.31 -0.97
CA GLN A 6 -16.86 -6.32 -1.94
C GLN A 6 -15.35 -6.07 -1.76
N ASP A 7 -14.88 -5.82 -0.54
CA ASP A 7 -13.47 -5.69 -0.22
C ASP A 7 -12.66 -6.95 -0.59
N GLN A 8 -13.22 -8.13 -0.30
CA GLN A 8 -12.60 -9.40 -0.64
C GLN A 8 -12.40 -9.53 -2.16
N LEU A 9 -13.39 -9.16 -2.97
CA LEU A 9 -13.27 -9.18 -4.43
C LEU A 9 -12.21 -8.19 -4.93
N VAL A 10 -12.21 -6.95 -4.45
CA VAL A 10 -11.22 -5.93 -4.82
C VAL A 10 -9.81 -6.39 -4.47
N LEU A 11 -9.60 -6.94 -3.28
CA LEU A 11 -8.30 -7.46 -2.84
C LEU A 11 -7.88 -8.71 -3.63
N GLN A 12 -8.81 -9.54 -4.08
CA GLN A 12 -8.52 -10.65 -5.00
C GLN A 12 -8.04 -10.16 -6.35
N MET A 13 -8.68 -9.13 -6.91
CA MET A 13 -8.25 -8.51 -8.18
C MET A 13 -6.87 -7.87 -8.04
N LEU A 14 -6.61 -7.16 -6.94
CA LEU A 14 -5.30 -6.58 -6.65
C LEU A 14 -4.21 -7.68 -6.55
N ARG A 15 -4.48 -8.81 -5.89
CA ARG A 15 -3.54 -9.96 -5.84
C ARG A 15 -3.26 -10.54 -7.22
N LEU A 16 -4.29 -10.66 -8.06
CA LEU A 16 -4.13 -11.14 -9.42
C LEU A 16 -3.23 -10.21 -10.23
N MET A 17 -3.51 -8.90 -10.20
CA MET A 17 -2.70 -7.88 -10.88
C MET A 17 -1.25 -7.89 -10.39
N ASP A 18 -1.03 -7.90 -9.08
CA ASP A 18 0.31 -7.94 -8.49
C ASP A 18 1.10 -9.19 -8.94
N ARG A 19 0.45 -10.35 -9.00
CA ARG A 19 1.07 -11.58 -9.50
C ARG A 19 1.48 -11.47 -10.98
N GLU A 20 0.59 -10.97 -11.84
CA GLU A 20 0.90 -10.85 -13.27
C GLU A 20 1.98 -9.81 -13.56
N LEU A 21 2.01 -8.70 -12.80
CA LEU A 21 3.09 -7.70 -12.88
C LEU A 21 4.43 -8.31 -12.47
N LYS A 22 4.47 -9.07 -11.37
CA LYS A 22 5.67 -9.79 -10.91
C LYS A 22 6.13 -10.84 -11.93
N ASN A 23 5.20 -11.58 -12.53
CA ASN A 23 5.52 -12.53 -13.62
C ASN A 23 6.14 -11.84 -14.84
N SER A 24 5.80 -10.58 -15.08
CA SER A 24 6.36 -9.74 -16.14
C SER A 24 7.68 -9.05 -15.74
N GLY A 25 8.22 -9.35 -14.55
CA GLY A 25 9.46 -8.75 -14.03
C GLY A 25 9.28 -7.41 -13.33
N LEU A 26 8.05 -6.97 -13.07
CA LEU A 26 7.75 -5.68 -12.45
C LEU A 26 7.19 -5.85 -11.03
N ASP A 27 8.06 -5.76 -10.03
CA ASP A 27 7.65 -5.73 -8.62
C ASP A 27 7.39 -4.30 -8.15
N LEU A 28 6.12 -3.89 -8.14
CA LEU A 28 5.68 -2.57 -7.69
C LEU A 28 5.50 -2.45 -6.17
N LYS A 29 5.90 -3.46 -5.39
CA LYS A 29 5.83 -3.41 -3.91
C LYS A 29 4.40 -3.16 -3.39
N LEU A 30 3.41 -3.76 -4.06
CA LEU A 30 2.02 -3.75 -3.61
C LEU A 30 1.85 -4.66 -2.38
N THR A 31 0.92 -4.29 -1.50
CA THR A 31 0.59 -5.07 -0.29
C THR A 31 -0.87 -5.52 -0.34
N PRO A 32 -1.19 -6.59 -1.09
CA PRO A 32 -2.56 -7.03 -1.26
C PRO A 32 -3.03 -7.92 -0.11
N TYR A 33 -3.29 -7.29 1.04
CA TYR A 33 -3.69 -7.94 2.29
C TYR A 33 -4.94 -8.82 2.12
N ARG A 34 -5.07 -9.81 2.99
CA ARG A 34 -6.17 -10.78 2.94
C ARG A 34 -7.42 -10.23 3.61
N ALA A 35 -8.57 -10.43 2.97
CA ALA A 35 -9.88 -10.31 3.58
C ALA A 35 -10.65 -11.60 3.34
N LEU A 36 -11.37 -12.05 4.36
CA LEU A 36 -12.19 -13.26 4.32
C LEU A 36 -13.55 -12.95 4.95
N ALA A 37 -14.59 -12.90 4.15
CA ALA A 37 -15.97 -12.89 4.62
C ALA A 37 -16.35 -14.29 5.10
N THR A 38 -16.64 -14.44 6.39
CA THR A 38 -17.11 -15.71 6.98
C THR A 38 -18.63 -15.79 7.01
N SER A 39 -19.31 -14.66 6.92
CA SER A 39 -20.76 -14.52 6.78
C SER A 39 -21.10 -13.20 6.05
N PRO A 40 -22.37 -12.93 5.70
CA PRO A 40 -22.76 -11.65 5.10
C PRO A 40 -22.53 -10.40 5.97
N SER A 41 -22.25 -10.58 7.27
CA SER A 41 -22.08 -9.47 8.22
C SER A 41 -20.85 -9.63 9.12
N THR A 42 -20.01 -10.64 8.85
CA THR A 42 -18.83 -10.98 9.65
C THR A 42 -17.72 -11.45 8.73
N GLY A 43 -16.50 -11.04 9.03
CA GLY A 43 -15.31 -11.55 8.38
C GLY A 43 -14.06 -11.06 9.09
N MET A 44 -12.92 -11.34 8.47
CA MET A 44 -11.60 -11.02 9.01
C MET A 44 -10.79 -10.31 7.94
N VAL A 45 -9.98 -9.34 8.38
CA VAL A 45 -9.03 -8.64 7.53
C VAL A 45 -7.65 -8.80 8.16
N GLU A 46 -6.66 -9.09 7.33
CA GLU A 46 -5.26 -9.17 7.73
C GLU A 46 -4.78 -7.80 8.23
N ARG A 47 -4.21 -7.79 9.43
CA ARG A 47 -3.63 -6.60 10.02
C ARG A 47 -2.22 -6.42 9.45
N VAL A 48 -2.02 -5.32 8.72
CA VAL A 48 -0.69 -4.85 8.29
C VAL A 48 -0.27 -3.70 9.19
N ASP A 49 0.91 -3.81 9.79
CA ASP A 49 1.49 -2.72 10.56
C ASP A 49 1.77 -1.53 9.64
N SER A 50 1.02 -0.45 9.85
CA SER A 50 1.00 0.71 8.97
C SER A 50 0.60 1.97 9.72
N TYR A 51 0.95 3.12 9.16
CA TYR A 51 0.59 4.43 9.68
C TYR A 51 -0.31 5.14 8.67
N PRO A 52 -1.52 5.59 9.05
CA PRO A 52 -2.37 6.36 8.16
C PRO A 52 -1.68 7.65 7.72
N LEU A 53 -1.81 8.01 6.44
CA LEU A 53 -1.20 9.23 5.88
C LEU A 53 -1.62 10.48 6.65
N SER A 54 -2.88 10.58 7.08
CA SER A 54 -3.38 11.69 7.89
C SER A 54 -2.61 11.88 9.20
N LYS A 55 -2.26 10.78 9.88
CA LYS A 55 -1.46 10.80 11.11
C LYS A 55 -0.03 11.26 10.83
N ILE A 56 0.58 10.74 9.77
CA ILE A 56 1.93 11.16 9.35
C ILE A 56 1.95 12.66 9.04
N LEU A 57 1.00 13.17 8.26
CA LEU A 57 0.99 14.58 7.89
C LEU A 57 0.73 15.51 9.09
N ALA A 58 -0.03 15.05 10.10
CA ALA A 58 -0.26 15.80 11.33
C ALA A 58 1.01 15.89 12.20
N GLU A 59 1.75 14.79 12.35
CA GLU A 59 2.95 14.73 13.20
C GLU A 59 4.18 15.34 12.53
N TYR A 60 4.29 15.24 11.20
CA TYR A 60 5.49 15.59 10.43
C TYR A 60 5.32 16.82 9.54
N GLY A 61 4.41 17.74 9.90
CA GLY A 61 4.29 19.05 9.24
C GLY A 61 3.92 18.97 7.76
N LYS A 62 3.07 18.01 7.38
CA LYS A 62 2.66 17.70 6.00
C LYS A 62 3.79 17.25 5.06
N ASP A 63 4.92 16.78 5.59
CA ASP A 63 6.02 16.25 4.78
C ASP A 63 6.29 14.77 5.11
N ILE A 64 5.89 13.87 4.19
CA ILE A 64 6.11 12.43 4.35
C ILE A 64 7.60 12.07 4.36
N ARG A 65 8.47 12.89 3.73
CA ARG A 65 9.90 12.64 3.68
C ARG A 65 10.52 12.73 5.07
N MET A 66 9.98 13.56 5.96
CA MET A 66 10.45 13.66 7.35
C MET A 66 10.21 12.36 8.10
N PHE A 67 9.03 11.76 7.92
CA PHE A 67 8.70 10.44 8.47
C PHE A 67 9.64 9.36 7.92
N LEU A 68 9.80 9.28 6.59
CA LEU A 68 10.70 8.30 5.98
C LEU A 68 12.15 8.46 6.42
N ARG A 69 12.65 9.70 6.55
CA ARG A 69 14.00 10.00 7.00
C ARG A 69 14.23 9.65 8.46
N GLN A 70 13.24 9.86 9.33
CA GLN A 70 13.35 9.51 10.74
C GLN A 70 13.41 7.99 10.95
N HIS A 71 12.66 7.22 10.17
CA HIS A 71 12.63 5.77 10.27
C HIS A 71 13.76 5.07 9.50
N HIS A 72 14.21 5.63 8.37
CA HIS A 72 15.23 5.05 7.50
C HIS A 72 16.23 6.12 6.99
N PRO A 73 17.07 6.69 7.88
CA PRO A 73 18.03 7.72 7.49
C PRO A 73 19.21 7.14 6.69
N ASP A 74 19.57 7.81 5.60
CA ASP A 74 20.79 7.52 4.83
C ASP A 74 21.35 8.81 4.24
N ARG A 75 22.57 9.20 4.65
CA ARG A 75 23.22 10.43 4.20
C ARG A 75 23.60 10.40 2.72
N SER A 76 23.81 9.22 2.15
CA SER A 76 24.16 9.03 0.74
C SER A 76 22.93 8.88 -0.16
N GLY A 77 21.77 8.64 0.45
CA GLY A 77 20.51 8.43 -0.25
C GLY A 77 19.76 9.72 -0.60
N PRO A 78 18.79 9.64 -1.52
CA PRO A 78 17.99 10.78 -1.95
C PRO A 78 17.25 11.39 -0.76
N PHE A 79 17.32 12.73 -0.62
CA PHE A 79 16.68 13.48 0.49
C PHE A 79 17.13 13.06 1.91
N GLY A 80 18.26 12.36 2.04
CA GLY A 80 18.72 11.83 3.32
C GLY A 80 18.01 10.54 3.75
N ILE A 81 17.33 9.85 2.82
CA ILE A 81 16.52 8.64 3.05
C ILE A 81 17.17 7.49 2.29
N ALA A 82 17.13 6.28 2.87
CA ALA A 82 17.60 5.07 2.20
C ALA A 82 16.98 4.94 0.79
N ALA A 83 17.83 4.73 -0.23
CA ALA A 83 17.40 4.72 -1.63
C ALA A 83 16.33 3.65 -1.90
N GLU A 84 16.44 2.49 -1.26
CA GLU A 84 15.43 1.41 -1.37
C GLU A 84 14.06 1.81 -0.84
N VAL A 85 13.99 2.58 0.25
CA VAL A 85 12.73 3.06 0.83
C VAL A 85 12.04 4.04 -0.12
N MET A 86 12.82 4.92 -0.73
CA MET A 86 12.30 5.85 -1.73
C MET A 86 11.82 5.12 -3.00
N ASP A 87 12.59 4.15 -3.48
CA ASP A 87 12.21 3.31 -4.63
C ASP A 87 10.92 2.53 -4.35
N ASN A 88 10.79 1.91 -3.18
CA ASN A 88 9.59 1.20 -2.76
C ASN A 88 8.38 2.15 -2.65
N TYR A 89 8.56 3.36 -2.12
CA TYR A 89 7.50 4.37 -2.03
C TYR A 89 6.99 4.80 -3.41
N VAL A 90 7.90 5.06 -4.35
CA VAL A 90 7.54 5.45 -5.73
C VAL A 90 6.85 4.30 -6.45
N LYS A 91 7.40 3.08 -6.37
CA LYS A 91 6.84 1.87 -6.99
C LYS A 91 5.42 1.57 -6.50
N SER A 92 5.22 1.58 -5.19
CA SER A 92 3.91 1.32 -4.59
C SER A 92 2.91 2.42 -4.91
N SER A 93 3.32 3.69 -4.87
CA SER A 93 2.45 4.81 -5.26
C SER A 93 1.99 4.69 -6.72
N ALA A 94 2.92 4.41 -7.64
CA ALA A 94 2.59 4.23 -9.05
C ALA A 94 1.66 3.02 -9.27
N GLY A 95 1.94 1.89 -8.63
CA GLY A 95 1.11 0.69 -8.74
C GLY A 95 -0.30 0.89 -8.22
N TYR A 96 -0.44 1.47 -7.02
CA TYR A 96 -1.77 1.76 -6.46
C TYR A 96 -2.54 2.79 -7.29
N CYS A 97 -1.89 3.84 -7.82
CA CYS A 97 -2.56 4.81 -8.71
C CYS A 97 -3.18 4.15 -9.95
N VAL A 98 -2.47 3.21 -10.59
CA VAL A 98 -2.99 2.52 -11.77
C VAL A 98 -4.09 1.54 -11.39
N VAL A 99 -3.90 0.75 -10.32
CA VAL A 99 -4.89 -0.26 -9.92
C VAL A 99 -6.20 0.39 -9.45
N THR A 100 -6.15 1.45 -8.65
CA THR A 100 -7.37 2.13 -8.18
C THR A 100 -8.12 2.79 -9.33
N TYR A 101 -7.40 3.35 -10.31
CA TYR A 101 -7.99 3.86 -11.54
C TYR A 101 -8.70 2.77 -12.34
N LEU A 102 -8.04 1.63 -12.58
CA LEU A 102 -8.61 0.52 -13.35
C LEU A 102 -9.82 -0.14 -12.67
N LEU A 103 -9.79 -0.24 -11.33
CA LEU A 103 -10.88 -0.83 -10.56
C LEU A 103 -12.00 0.17 -10.24
N GLY A 104 -11.84 1.45 -10.60
CA GLY A 104 -12.84 2.49 -10.35
C GLY A 104 -13.08 2.73 -8.85
N VAL A 105 -12.04 2.61 -8.02
CA VAL A 105 -12.14 2.83 -6.57
C VAL A 105 -12.33 4.33 -6.33
N GLY A 106 -13.46 4.71 -5.73
CA GLY A 106 -13.86 6.08 -5.42
C GLY A 106 -14.97 6.14 -4.37
#